data_AF-A0A4Z1L5R9-F1
#
_entry.id   AF-A0A4Z1L5R9-F1
#
_cell.length_a   1.000
_cell.length_b   1.000
_cell.length_c   1.000
_cell.angle_alpha   90.00
_cell.angle_beta   90.00
_cell.angle_gamma   90.00
#
_symmetry.space_group_name_H-M   'P 1'
#
loop_
_entity.id
_entity.type
_entity.pdbx_description
1 polymer ?
#
loop_
_entity_poly.entity_id
_entity_poly.type
_entity_poly.pdbx_seq_one_letter_code
_entity_poly.pdbx_strand_id
1 'polypeptide(L)'
;MTDLSSVELDDIFCTTQKVQRMLASYYFPGQDVKEGSFNIAIQDGPESGQTVPHFHCHVIPRTKESATIGDGIYEKLQGEEGNVGGGLWDREARMGERPVQKGKFPRVDEEDREPRSKEEMNHEAVLFREQMRKLGYSEVEQHDQ
;
A
#
# COMPACT_ATOMS: atom_id res chain seq x y z
N MET A 1 4.17 8.57 -14.83
CA MET A 1 3.17 9.31 -14.00
C MET A 1 2.88 10.69 -14.59
N THR A 2 3.86 11.31 -15.25
CA THR A 2 3.73 12.60 -15.97
C THR A 2 2.70 12.64 -17.09
N ASP A 3 2.24 11.48 -17.56
CA ASP A 3 1.27 11.36 -18.64
C ASP A 3 -0.19 11.40 -18.15
N LEU A 4 -0.42 11.33 -16.83
CA LEU A 4 -1.75 11.42 -16.24
C LEU A 4 -2.17 12.90 -16.11
N SER A 5 -3.42 13.19 -16.47
CA SER A 5 -4.08 14.46 -16.18
C SER A 5 -4.32 14.64 -14.68
N SER A 6 -4.64 15.87 -14.26
CA SER A 6 -5.00 16.14 -12.86
C SER A 6 -6.21 15.34 -12.40
N VAL A 7 -7.20 15.15 -13.29
CA VAL A 7 -8.41 14.37 -12.98
C VAL A 7 -8.08 12.90 -12.75
N GLU A 8 -7.19 12.32 -13.58
CA GLU A 8 -6.75 10.94 -13.42
C GLU A 8 -5.89 10.75 -12.16
N LEU A 9 -5.04 11.73 -11.83
CA LEU A 9 -4.27 11.73 -10.59
C LEU A 9 -5.18 11.81 -9.36
N ASP A 10 -6.16 12.71 -9.37
CA ASP A 10 -7.11 12.84 -8.28
C ASP A 10 -7.94 11.56 -8.10
N ASP A 11 -8.46 11.00 -9.20
CA ASP A 11 -9.25 9.77 -9.17
C ASP A 11 -8.45 8.57 -8.67
N ILE A 12 -7.22 8.36 -9.16
CA ILE A 12 -6.43 7.18 -8.80
C ILE A 12 -6.03 7.20 -7.32
N PHE A 13 -5.71 8.36 -6.75
CA PHE A 13 -5.40 8.48 -5.32
C PHE A 13 -6.66 8.44 -4.44
N CYS A 14 -7.79 9.01 -4.90
CA CYS A 14 -9.07 8.83 -4.23
C CYS A 14 -9.47 7.34 -4.18
N THR A 15 -9.32 6.63 -5.29
CA THR A 15 -9.57 5.20 -5.41
C THR A 15 -8.60 4.40 -4.54
N THR A 16 -7.33 4.79 -4.48
CA THR A 16 -6.34 4.17 -3.58
C THR A 16 -6.79 4.27 -2.11
N GLN A 17 -7.31 5.41 -1.67
CA GLN A 17 -7.85 5.56 -0.30
C GLN A 17 -9.08 4.68 -0.06
N LYS A 18 -10.00 4.57 -1.04
CA LYS A 18 -11.17 3.66 -0.97
C LYS A 18 -10.69 2.20 -0.81
N VAL A 19 -9.70 1.79 -1.61
CA VAL A 19 -9.08 0.46 -1.54
C VAL A 19 -8.40 0.21 -0.20
N GLN A 20 -7.65 1.17 0.36
CA GLN A 20 -7.05 1.03 1.68
C GLN A 20 -8.10 0.78 2.77
N ARG A 21 -9.21 1.53 2.77
CA ARG A 21 -10.28 1.34 3.76
C ARG A 21 -10.92 -0.04 3.64
N MET A 22 -11.15 -0.50 2.40
CA MET A 22 -11.68 -1.83 2.13
C MET A 22 -10.73 -2.94 2.58
N LEU A 23 -9.44 -2.82 2.26
CA LEU A 23 -8.44 -3.79 2.68
C LEU A 23 -8.30 -3.79 4.21
N ALA A 24 -8.36 -2.63 4.86
CA ALA A 24 -8.33 -2.53 6.33
C ALA A 24 -9.55 -3.22 6.95
N SER A 25 -10.75 -3.02 6.40
CA SER A 25 -11.96 -3.66 6.92
C SER A 25 -11.96 -5.18 6.79
N TYR A 26 -11.10 -5.73 5.94
CA TYR A 26 -10.97 -7.18 5.74
C TYR A 26 -9.74 -7.79 6.44
N TYR A 27 -8.57 -7.17 6.31
CA TYR A 27 -7.30 -7.72 6.79
C TYR A 27 -6.88 -7.21 8.18
N PHE A 28 -7.37 -6.06 8.64
CA PHE A 28 -6.92 -5.53 9.93
C PHE A 28 -7.80 -6.01 11.08
N PRO A 29 -7.22 -6.22 12.28
CA PRO A 29 -8.01 -6.51 13.46
C PRO A 29 -8.98 -5.36 13.74
N GLY A 30 -10.15 -5.70 14.30
CA GLY A 30 -11.18 -4.70 14.60
C GLY A 30 -11.81 -4.00 13.38
N GLN A 31 -11.38 -4.34 12.14
CA GLN A 31 -11.77 -3.64 10.92
C GLN A 31 -11.44 -2.13 10.94
N ASP A 32 -10.43 -1.74 11.73
CA ASP A 32 -10.00 -0.35 11.88
C ASP A 32 -8.68 -0.12 11.13
N VAL A 33 -8.65 0.90 10.28
CA VAL A 33 -7.47 1.35 9.54
C VAL A 33 -6.28 1.68 10.45
N LYS A 34 -6.53 1.97 11.73
CA LYS A 34 -5.49 2.27 12.74
C LYS A 34 -4.84 1.03 13.34
N GLU A 35 -5.40 -0.17 13.14
CA GLU A 35 -4.88 -1.42 13.69
C GLU A 35 -3.89 -2.15 12.76
N GLY A 36 -3.53 -1.52 11.63
CA GLY A 36 -2.51 -1.99 10.72
C GLY A 36 -1.80 -0.84 10.01
N SER A 37 -1.09 -1.15 8.93
CA SER A 37 -0.39 -0.16 8.10
C SER A 37 -0.41 -0.58 6.65
N PHE A 38 -0.08 0.32 5.71
CA PHE A 38 -0.03 0.00 4.29
C PHE A 38 1.32 0.34 3.70
N ASN A 39 1.74 -0.46 2.72
CA ASN A 39 2.73 -0.04 1.75
C ASN A 39 2.04 0.36 0.46
N ILE A 40 2.22 1.62 0.09
CA ILE A 40 1.82 2.14 -1.21
C ILE A 40 3.09 2.45 -1.98
N ALA A 41 3.25 1.80 -3.14
CA ALA A 41 4.42 1.98 -3.99
C ALA A 41 3.99 2.25 -5.44
N ILE A 42 4.71 3.17 -6.09
CA ILE A 42 4.58 3.49 -7.50
C ILE A 42 5.97 3.34 -8.11
N GLN A 43 6.06 2.53 -9.15
CA GLN A 43 7.29 2.32 -9.92
C GLN A 43 7.10 3.00 -11.28
N ASP A 44 7.53 4.26 -11.36
CA ASP A 44 7.43 5.08 -12.57
C ASP A 44 8.71 4.97 -13.41
N GLY A 45 8.68 4.12 -14.42
CA GLY A 45 9.79 3.88 -15.35
C GLY A 45 10.61 2.61 -15.04
N PRO A 46 11.33 2.06 -16.04
CA PRO A 46 12.08 0.81 -15.90
C PRO A 46 13.10 0.81 -14.75
N GLU A 47 13.81 1.92 -14.53
CA GLU A 47 14.84 2.07 -13.51
C GLU A 47 14.29 2.02 -12.08
N SER A 48 12.98 2.24 -11.92
CA SER A 48 12.29 2.10 -10.63
C SER A 48 11.75 0.68 -10.38
N GLY A 49 11.97 -0.25 -11.32
CA GLY A 49 11.48 -1.63 -11.26
C GLY A 49 10.15 -1.88 -11.99
N GLN A 50 9.68 -0.93 -12.80
CA GLN A 50 8.44 -1.10 -13.56
C GLN A 50 8.57 -2.20 -14.61
N THR A 51 7.72 -3.22 -14.53
CA THR A 51 7.72 -4.37 -15.46
C THR A 51 6.64 -4.27 -16.54
N VAL A 52 5.54 -3.57 -16.25
CA VAL A 52 4.42 -3.33 -17.18
C VAL A 52 4.36 -1.84 -17.51
N PRO A 53 4.41 -1.44 -18.81
CA PRO A 53 4.38 -0.04 -19.23
C PRO A 53 2.96 0.54 -19.16
N HIS A 54 2.41 0.55 -17.95
CA HIS A 54 1.11 1.11 -17.59
C HIS A 54 1.22 1.64 -16.18
N PHE A 55 0.60 2.79 -15.89
CA PHE A 55 0.58 3.30 -14.52
C PHE A 55 -0.17 2.31 -13.62
N HIS A 56 0.48 1.88 -12.55
CA HIS A 56 -0.16 1.10 -11.50
C HIS A 56 0.50 1.45 -10.17
N CYS A 57 -0.28 1.31 -9.09
CA CYS A 57 0.23 1.42 -7.74
C CYS A 57 -0.01 0.10 -7.01
N HIS A 58 0.93 -0.27 -6.15
CA HIS A 58 0.76 -1.39 -5.23
C HIS A 58 0.10 -0.86 -3.96
N VAL A 59 -0.93 -1.57 -3.46
CA VAL A 59 -1.56 -1.29 -2.16
C VAL A 59 -1.50 -2.56 -1.33
N ILE A 60 -0.56 -2.62 -0.39
CA ILE A 60 -0.25 -3.83 0.35
C ILE A 60 -0.59 -3.62 1.84
N PRO A 61 -1.62 -4.29 2.38
CA PRO A 61 -1.94 -4.23 3.80
C PRO A 61 -0.86 -4.94 4.62
N ARG A 62 -0.46 -4.32 5.73
CA ARG A 62 0.52 -4.82 6.69
C ARG A 62 -0.12 -4.96 8.05
N THR A 63 -0.25 -6.21 8.50
CA THR A 63 -0.58 -6.56 9.89
C THR A 63 0.69 -6.81 10.69
N LYS A 64 0.57 -6.91 12.03
CA LYS A 64 1.70 -7.24 12.91
C LYS A 64 2.34 -8.59 12.54
N GLU A 65 1.54 -9.54 12.06
CA GLU A 65 2.02 -10.86 11.61
C GLU A 65 2.76 -10.77 10.27
N SER A 66 2.26 -9.94 9.33
CA SER A 66 2.85 -9.74 7.99
C SER A 66 4.21 -9.01 8.00
N ALA A 67 4.60 -8.43 9.13
CA ALA A 67 5.93 -7.86 9.33
C ALA A 67 7.03 -8.93 9.45
N THR A 68 6.69 -10.23 9.25
CA THR A 68 7.61 -11.39 9.36
C THR A 68 7.96 -12.09 8.01
N ILE A 69 7.40 -11.65 6.86
CA ILE A 69 7.72 -12.10 5.46
C ILE A 69 7.99 -10.87 4.52
N GLY A 70 9.12 -10.70 3.78
CA GLY A 70 9.39 -9.43 3.02
C GLY A 70 10.42 -9.45 1.87
N ASP A 71 10.75 -8.37 1.18
CA ASP A 71 11.56 -8.35 -0.05
C ASP A 71 12.82 -7.45 0.08
N GLY A 72 13.96 -7.92 -0.40
CA GLY A 72 15.30 -7.39 -0.05
C GLY A 72 15.65 -5.96 -0.51
N ILE A 73 14.82 -5.30 -1.33
CA ILE A 73 15.02 -3.90 -1.76
C ILE A 73 14.71 -2.90 -0.62
N TYR A 74 13.90 -3.32 0.35
CA TYR A 74 13.41 -2.46 1.43
C TYR A 74 14.42 -2.26 2.56
N GLU A 75 15.46 -3.10 2.67
CA GLU A 75 16.54 -2.91 3.67
C GLU A 75 17.22 -1.53 3.56
N LYS A 76 17.35 -0.98 2.35
CA LYS A 76 17.97 0.34 2.11
C LYS A 76 17.03 1.52 2.41
N LEU A 77 15.75 1.42 2.03
CA LEU A 77 14.71 2.40 2.36
C LEU A 77 14.39 2.47 3.87
N GLN A 78 14.76 1.42 4.61
CA GLN A 78 14.60 1.33 6.07
C GLN A 78 15.89 1.62 6.86
N GLY A 79 16.99 1.94 6.17
CA GLY A 79 18.22 2.42 6.78
C GLY A 79 18.11 3.89 7.21
N GLU A 80 19.15 4.40 7.87
CA GLU A 80 19.20 5.81 8.29
C GLU A 80 19.03 6.79 7.12
N GLU A 81 19.45 6.39 5.91
CA GLU A 81 19.25 7.14 4.66
C GLU A 81 17.76 7.33 4.29
N GLY A 82 16.87 6.43 4.72
CA GLY A 82 15.43 6.47 4.45
C GLY A 82 14.58 7.03 5.60
N ASN A 83 15.17 7.31 6.77
CA ASN A 83 14.47 7.84 7.94
C ASN A 83 14.24 9.37 7.83
N VAL A 84 13.42 9.78 6.86
CA VAL A 84 13.11 11.21 6.61
C VAL A 84 12.51 11.88 7.86
N GLY A 85 11.69 11.15 8.62
CA GLY A 85 11.12 11.65 9.88
C GLY A 85 12.16 11.89 10.97
N GLY A 86 13.16 11.02 11.10
CA GLY A 86 14.32 11.22 11.96
C GLY A 86 15.18 12.40 11.51
N GLY A 87 15.47 12.49 10.21
CA GLY A 87 16.25 13.60 9.65
C GLY A 87 15.58 14.98 9.83
N LEU A 88 14.25 15.04 9.76
CA LEU A 88 13.48 16.26 10.06
C LEU A 88 13.45 16.58 11.58
N TRP A 89 13.33 15.56 12.43
CA TRP A 89 13.39 15.69 13.89
C TRP A 89 14.75 16.18 14.39
N ASP A 90 15.84 15.62 13.82
CA ASP A 90 17.23 16.01 14.12
C ASP A 90 17.49 17.48 13.75
N ARG A 91 16.74 18.02 12.78
CA ARG A 91 16.82 19.43 12.33
C ARG A 91 16.04 20.42 13.20
N GLU A 92 15.00 19.96 13.91
CA GLU A 92 14.10 20.84 14.70
C GLU A 92 14.35 20.79 16.23
N ALA A 93 15.21 19.92 16.74
CA ALA A 93 15.65 19.86 18.15
C ALA A 93 14.50 20.00 19.18
N ARG A 94 13.38 19.30 18.99
CA ARG A 94 12.24 19.36 19.92
C ARG A 94 12.30 18.27 20.99
N MET A 95 11.99 18.68 22.22
CA MET A 95 11.88 17.83 23.41
C MET A 95 10.86 16.71 23.18
N GLY A 96 11.32 15.46 23.19
CA GLY A 96 10.55 14.23 23.01
C GLY A 96 11.45 13.06 22.62
N GLU A 97 10.89 11.86 22.43
CA GLU A 97 11.65 10.71 21.90
C GLU A 97 11.77 10.82 20.37
N ARG A 98 12.99 10.65 19.83
CA ARG A 98 13.25 10.60 18.38
C ARG A 98 12.37 9.50 17.76
N PRO A 99 11.58 9.80 16.72
CA PRO A 99 10.82 8.77 16.02
C PRO A 99 11.76 7.68 15.50
N VAL A 100 11.61 6.47 16.04
CA VAL A 100 12.34 5.29 15.58
C VAL A 100 11.47 4.60 14.54
N GLN A 101 12.03 4.33 13.36
CA GLN A 101 11.35 3.54 12.34
C GLN A 101 11.14 2.12 12.89
N LYS A 102 9.90 1.78 13.22
CA LYS A 102 9.51 0.46 13.75
C LYS A 102 8.89 -0.36 12.62
N GLY A 103 9.61 -1.38 12.18
CA GLY A 103 9.16 -2.37 11.20
C GLY A 103 10.34 -2.90 10.41
N LYS A 104 10.60 -4.21 10.48
CA LYS A 104 11.54 -4.87 9.56
C LYS A 104 10.73 -5.47 8.43
N PHE A 105 11.11 -5.21 7.18
CA PHE A 105 10.62 -6.02 6.07
C PHE A 105 11.45 -7.31 6.05
N PRO A 106 10.82 -8.47 5.99
CA PRO A 106 11.55 -9.75 6.04
C PRO A 106 12.11 -10.11 4.67
N ARG A 107 12.55 -11.36 4.44
CA ARG A 107 12.97 -11.85 3.11
C ARG A 107 11.88 -12.79 2.53
N VAL A 108 11.77 -12.82 1.21
CA VAL A 108 10.72 -13.45 0.41
C VAL A 108 11.62 -14.07 -0.61
N ASP A 109 12.00 -15.31 -0.33
CA ASP A 109 12.62 -16.13 -1.34
C ASP A 109 11.58 -16.27 -2.45
N GLU A 110 11.86 -15.66 -3.60
CA GLU A 110 11.03 -15.73 -4.80
C GLU A 110 10.87 -17.17 -5.30
N GLU A 111 11.76 -18.07 -4.85
CA GLU A 111 11.81 -19.49 -5.24
C GLU A 111 10.56 -20.29 -4.85
N ASP A 112 9.80 -19.88 -3.83
CA ASP A 112 8.60 -20.58 -3.36
C ASP A 112 7.27 -19.89 -3.76
N ARG A 113 7.33 -18.84 -4.59
CA ARG A 113 6.14 -18.07 -4.98
C ARG A 113 5.42 -18.73 -6.15
N GLU A 114 4.50 -19.64 -5.83
CA GLU A 114 3.61 -20.22 -6.84
C GLU A 114 2.60 -19.19 -7.37
N PRO A 115 2.34 -19.15 -8.70
CA PRO A 115 1.31 -18.32 -9.26
C PRO A 115 -0.06 -18.76 -8.70
N ARG A 116 -0.86 -17.78 -8.26
CA ARG A 116 -2.24 -18.04 -7.82
C ARG A 116 -3.10 -18.51 -8.99
N SER A 117 -4.07 -19.37 -8.72
CA SER A 117 -5.04 -19.80 -9.73
C SER A 117 -5.99 -18.66 -10.11
N LYS A 118 -6.54 -18.72 -11.32
CA LYS A 118 -7.53 -17.75 -11.80
C LYS A 118 -8.79 -17.78 -10.94
N GLU A 119 -9.16 -18.96 -10.47
CA GLU A 119 -10.33 -19.20 -9.61
C GLU A 119 -10.16 -18.49 -8.27
N GLU A 120 -9.01 -18.61 -7.61
CA GLU A 120 -8.70 -17.90 -6.36
C GLU A 120 -8.74 -16.38 -6.56
N MET A 121 -8.12 -15.87 -7.63
CA MET A 121 -8.12 -14.44 -7.93
C MET A 121 -9.55 -13.90 -8.17
N ASN A 122 -10.39 -14.66 -8.87
CA ASN A 122 -11.78 -14.27 -9.10
C ASN A 122 -12.60 -14.26 -7.81
N HIS A 123 -12.43 -15.27 -6.95
CA HIS A 123 -13.10 -15.29 -5.64
C HIS A 123 -12.68 -14.11 -4.77
N GLU A 124 -11.38 -13.78 -4.73
CA GLU A 124 -10.87 -12.62 -4.02
C GLU A 124 -11.45 -11.31 -4.56
N ALA A 125 -11.53 -11.16 -5.89
CA ALA A 125 -12.14 -9.99 -6.51
C ALA A 125 -13.63 -9.83 -6.18
N VAL A 126 -14.39 -10.93 -6.15
CA VAL A 126 -15.80 -10.91 -5.72
C VAL A 126 -15.93 -10.49 -4.26
N LEU A 127 -15.07 -11.04 -3.39
CA LEU A 127 -15.04 -10.68 -1.99
C LEU A 127 -14.74 -9.18 -1.78
N PHE A 128 -13.75 -8.63 -2.49
CA PHE A 128 -13.43 -7.20 -2.40
C PHE A 128 -14.55 -6.32 -2.91
N ARG A 129 -15.25 -6.72 -3.98
CA ARG A 129 -16.45 -6.02 -4.46
C ARG A 129 -17.53 -5.94 -3.37
N GLU A 130 -17.76 -7.02 -2.62
CA GLU A 130 -18.72 -7.01 -1.52
C GLU A 130 -18.27 -6.12 -0.36
N GLN A 131 -16.98 -6.11 -0.01
CA GLN A 131 -16.45 -5.25 1.05
C GLN A 131 -16.55 -3.76 0.67
N MET A 132 -16.25 -3.41 -0.59
CA MET A 132 -16.46 -2.05 -1.10
C MET A 132 -17.92 -1.60 -0.92
N ARG A 133 -18.88 -2.47 -1.25
CA ARG A 133 -20.31 -2.17 -1.10
C ARG A 133 -20.72 -1.96 0.36
N LYS A 134 -20.18 -2.73 1.30
CA LYS A 134 -20.45 -2.55 2.75
C LYS A 134 -19.98 -1.19 3.27
N LEU A 135 -18.92 -0.63 2.66
CA LEU A 135 -18.42 0.71 2.97
C LEU A 135 -19.17 1.83 2.23
N GLY A 136 -20.20 1.49 1.45
CA GLY A 136 -20.99 2.44 0.67
C GLY A 136 -20.37 2.85 -0.67
N TYR A 137 -19.34 2.15 -1.13
CA TYR A 137 -18.74 2.39 -2.44
C TYR A 137 -19.46 1.59 -3.53
N SER A 138 -19.79 2.26 -4.63
CA SER A 138 -20.35 1.66 -5.85
C SER A 138 -19.34 1.68 -6.99
N GLU A 139 -19.52 0.78 -7.96
CA GLU A 139 -18.74 0.75 -9.20
C GLU A 139 -19.06 1.93 -10.14
N VAL A 140 -20.12 2.68 -9.85
CA VAL A 140 -20.56 3.85 -10.61
C VAL A 140 -20.58 5.03 -9.64
N GLU A 141 -19.81 6.08 -9.91
CA GLU A 141 -19.92 7.33 -9.16
C GLU A 141 -21.27 7.96 -9.51
N GLN A 142 -22.11 8.20 -8.50
CA GLN A 142 -23.30 9.03 -8.66
C GLN A 142 -22.79 10.46 -8.81
N HIS A 143 -22.64 10.92 -10.05
CA HIS A 143 -22.57 12.35 -10.31
C HIS A 143 -23.93 12.93 -9.96
N ASP A 144 -24.04 13.58 -8.79
CA ASP A 144 -25.12 14.53 -8.55
C ASP A 144 -25.04 15.59 -9.66
N GLN A 145 -26.14 15.70 -10.41
CA GLN A 145 -26.32 16.60 -11.55
C GLN A 145 -26.30 18.08 -11.14
#